data_AF-A0A7J4BB67-F1
#
_entry.id   AF-A0A7J4BB67-F1
#
_cell.length_a   1.000
_cell.length_b   1.000
_cell.length_c   1.000
_cell.angle_alpha   90.00
_cell.angle_beta   90.00
_cell.angle_gamma   90.00
#
_symmetry.space_group_name_H-M   'P 1'
#
loop_
_entity.id
_entity.type
_entity.pdbx_description
1 polymer ?
#
loop_
_entity_poly.entity_id
_entity_poly.type
_entity_poly.pdbx_seq_one_letter_code
_entity_poly.pdbx_strand_id
1 'polypeptide(L)' 'MVEELITARGSEDIVAMDPQKIIITTTSLVFDDSVIGIDADKSANELSKELQDALHERKKLHIRIKA' A
#
# COMPACT_ATOMS: atom_id res chain seq x y z
N MET A 1 -7.34 -16.99 -7.35
CA MET A 1 -7.12 -15.84 -6.43
C MET A 1 -6.02 -15.01 -7.05
N VAL A 2 -6.21 -13.70 -7.16
CA VAL A 2 -5.16 -12.79 -7.63
C VAL A 2 -4.44 -12.30 -6.37
N GLU A 3 -3.12 -12.43 -6.35
CA GLU A 3 -2.27 -11.99 -5.25
C GLU A 3 -1.12 -11.17 -5.83
N GLU A 4 -0.72 -10.13 -5.11
CA GLU A 4 0.38 -9.29 -5.50
C GLU A 4 1.18 -8.87 -4.27
N LEU A 5 2.50 -8.96 -4.39
CA LEU A 5 3.44 -8.49 -3.38
C LEU A 5 3.87 -7.07 -3.71
N ILE A 6 3.85 -6.22 -2.68
CA ILE A 6 4.39 -4.87 -2.68
C ILE A 6 5.45 -4.84 -1.58
N THR A 7 6.66 -4.43 -1.91
CA THR A 7 7.75 -4.25 -0.96
C THR A 7 7.96 -2.76 -0.72
N ALA A 8 8.04 -2.36 0.54
CA ALA A 8 8.27 -0.99 0.96
C ALA A 8 9.25 -0.99 2.14
N ARG A 9 9.68 0.21 2.55
CA ARG A 9 10.62 0.44 3.64
C ARG A 9 9.94 1.22 4.76
N GLY A 10 10.33 0.96 6.01
CA GLY A 10 9.99 1.82 7.14
C GLY A 10 10.80 3.12 7.16
N SER A 11 10.42 4.06 8.01
CA SER A 11 11.20 5.27 8.31
C SER A 11 10.99 5.63 9.77
N GLU A 12 11.98 6.29 10.37
CA GLU A 12 11.86 6.84 11.74
C GLU A 12 10.78 7.94 11.82
N ASP A 13 10.49 8.60 10.69
CA ASP A 13 9.48 9.66 10.60
C ASP A 13 8.03 9.11 10.51
N ILE A 14 7.84 7.79 10.37
CA ILE A 14 6.50 7.19 10.26
C ILE A 14 5.84 7.11 11.64
N VAL A 15 4.68 7.74 11.77
CA VAL A 15 3.85 7.68 13.00
C VAL A 15 2.72 6.65 12.91
N ALA A 16 2.14 6.43 11.72
CA ALA A 16 1.08 5.45 11.46
C ALA A 16 -0.14 5.56 12.42
N MET A 17 -0.64 6.77 12.67
CA MET A 17 -1.66 7.05 13.70
C MET A 17 -3.07 7.33 13.17
N ASP A 18 -3.27 7.42 11.85
CA ASP A 18 -4.61 7.61 11.28
C ASP A 18 -5.49 6.37 11.52
N PRO A 19 -6.68 6.52 12.13
CA PRO A 19 -7.53 5.38 12.49
C PRO A 19 -8.41 4.86 11.33
N GLN A 20 -8.43 5.52 10.18
CA GLN A 20 -9.36 5.25 9.07
C GLN A 20 -8.67 4.83 7.78
N LYS A 21 -7.44 5.27 7.53
CA LYS A 21 -6.73 5.00 6.28
C LYS A 21 -5.28 4.58 6.53
N ILE A 22 -4.72 3.88 5.55
CA ILE A 22 -3.30 3.56 5.49
C ILE A 22 -2.78 3.95 4.11
N ILE A 23 -1.52 4.38 4.05
CA ILE A 23 -0.83 4.77 2.82
C ILE A 23 0.50 4.02 2.76
N ILE A 24 0.75 3.36 1.64
CA ILE A 24 2.06 2.87 1.24
C ILE A 24 2.42 3.64 -0.03
N THR A 25 3.56 4.32 -0.03
CA THR A 25 3.91 5.26 -1.08
C THR A 25 5.26 4.97 -1.72
N THR A 26 5.41 5.32 -3.00
CA THR A 26 6.66 5.16 -3.75
C THR A 26 7.66 6.28 -3.51
N THR A 27 7.24 7.39 -2.88
CA THR A 27 8.15 8.46 -2.47
C THR A 27 8.86 8.10 -1.17
N SER A 28 10.03 8.71 -0.94
CA SER A 28 10.77 8.61 0.33
C SER A 28 10.22 9.54 1.42
N LEU A 29 9.25 10.40 1.09
CA LEU A 29 8.70 11.40 2.01
C LEU A 29 7.51 10.84 2.80
N VAL A 30 7.54 11.05 4.12
CA VAL A 30 6.36 10.88 4.99
C VAL A 30 5.58 12.19 4.98
N PHE A 31 4.45 12.22 4.28
CA PHE A 31 3.66 13.44 4.06
C PHE A 31 2.29 13.44 4.78
N ASP A 32 1.91 12.33 5.40
CA ASP A 32 0.61 12.14 6.06
C ASP A 32 0.77 11.09 7.18
N ASP A 33 0.06 11.27 8.29
CA ASP A 33 0.12 10.40 9.48
C ASP A 33 -0.34 8.96 9.22
N SER A 34 -0.97 8.71 8.07
CA SER A 34 -1.43 7.40 7.63
C SER A 34 -0.38 6.61 6.87
N VAL A 35 0.76 7.22 6.57
CA VAL A 35 1.85 6.51 5.89
C VAL A 35 2.39 5.44 6.81
N ILE A 36 2.44 4.19 6.32
CA ILE A 36 2.98 3.03 7.03
C ILE A 36 4.19 2.40 6.31
N GLY A 37 4.51 2.89 5.12
CA GLY A 37 5.67 2.46 4.33
C GLY A 37 5.98 3.44 3.20
N ILE A 38 7.27 3.66 2.95
CA ILE A 38 7.83 4.54 1.92
C ILE A 38 8.67 3.73 0.92
N ASP A 39 9.11 4.35 -0.18
CA ASP A 39 9.90 3.70 -1.24
C ASP A 39 9.31 2.37 -1.72
N ALA A 40 7.99 2.30 -1.84
CA ALA A 40 7.32 1.12 -2.37
C ALA A 40 7.74 0.84 -3.82
N ASP A 41 7.89 -0.43 -4.17
CA ASP A 41 8.26 -0.89 -5.52
C ASP A 41 7.17 -0.64 -6.57
N LYS A 42 5.93 -0.40 -6.14
CA LYS A 42 4.77 -0.17 -7.00
C LYS A 42 3.83 0.87 -6.42
N SER A 43 3.27 1.70 -7.31
CA SER A 43 2.08 2.51 -7.06
C SER A 43 0.80 1.75 -7.37
N ALA A 44 -0.35 2.32 -7.00
CA ALA A 44 -1.67 1.73 -7.30
C ALA A 44 -1.92 1.53 -8.81
N ASN A 45 -1.37 2.39 -9.66
CA ASN A 45 -1.52 2.29 -11.12
C ASN A 45 -0.64 1.20 -11.73
N GLU A 46 0.37 0.72 -11.01
CA GLU A 46 1.32 -0.30 -11.44
C GLU A 46 0.95 -1.71 -10.95
N LEU A 47 -0.15 -1.83 -10.20
CA LEU A 47 -0.72 -3.13 -9.85
C LEU A 47 -1.06 -3.91 -11.12
N SER A 48 -0.99 -5.23 -11.04
CA SER A 48 -1.36 -6.12 -12.13
C SER A 48 -2.77 -5.81 -12.64
N LYS A 49 -2.95 -5.89 -13.96
CA LYS A 49 -4.24 -5.63 -14.61
C LYS A 49 -5.35 -6.51 -14.03
N GLU A 50 -5.03 -7.78 -13.75
CA GLU A 50 -5.95 -8.73 -13.12
C GLU A 50 -6.41 -8.28 -11.72
N LEU A 51 -5.51 -7.72 -10.91
CA LEU A 51 -5.87 -7.22 -9.59
C LEU A 51 -6.71 -5.95 -9.70
N GLN A 52 -6.33 -5.02 -10.59
CA GLN A 52 -7.11 -3.82 -10.85
C GLN A 52 -8.54 -4.17 -11.29
N ASP A 53 -8.70 -5.11 -12.23
CA ASP A 53 -10.03 -5.51 -12.72
C ASP A 53 -10.84 -6.20 -11.62
N ALA A 54 -10.22 -7.05 -10.79
CA ALA A 54 -10.87 -7.66 -9.63
C ALA A 54 -11.38 -6.62 -8.60
N LEU A 55 -10.61 -5.56 -8.37
CA LEU A 55 -11.00 -4.46 -7.50
C LEU A 55 -12.15 -3.63 -8.09
N HIS A 56 -12.14 -3.37 -9.41
CA HIS A 56 -13.25 -2.71 -10.11
C HIS A 56 -14.56 -3.50 -10.02
N GLU A 57 -14.47 -4.83 -10.06
CA GLU A 57 -15.60 -5.75 -9.83
C GLU A 57 -16.04 -5.85 -8.36
N ARG A 58 -15.46 -5.04 -7.46
CA ARG A 58 -15.75 -5.01 -6.01
C ARG A 58 -15.53 -6.35 -5.32
N LYS A 59 -14.59 -7.17 -5.81
CA LYS A 59 -14.20 -8.40 -5.12
C LYS A 59 -13.58 -8.06 -3.76
N LYS A 60 -13.73 -8.97 -2.80
CA LYS A 60 -13.18 -8.80 -1.45
C LYS A 60 -11.65 -8.73 -1.52
N LEU A 61 -11.08 -7.65 -0.99
CA LEU A 61 -9.63 -7.48 -0.81
C LEU A 61 -9.22 -7.98 0.58
N HIS A 62 -8.10 -8.69 0.65
CA HIS A 62 -7.44 -9.05 1.89
C HIS A 62 -6.01 -8.54 1.85
N ILE A 63 -5.64 -7.70 2.81
CA ILE A 63 -4.30 -7.13 2.91
C ILE A 63 -3.59 -7.80 4.08
N ARG A 64 -2.39 -8.34 3.83
CA ARG A 64 -1.51 -8.89 4.86
C ARG A 64 -0.23 -8.09 4.89
N ILE A 65 0.03 -7.45 6.02
CA ILE A 65 1.25 -6.68 6.25
C ILE A 65 2.21 -7.55 7.07
N LYS A 66 3.48 -7.59 6.68
CA LYS A 66 4.56 -8.26 7.39
C LYS A 66 5.74 -7.30 7.53
N ALA A 67 6.38 -7.30 8.69
CA ALA A 67 7.60 -6.57 9.01
C ALA A 67 8.69 -7.58 9.38
#